data_AF-A0A1I6MAS0-F1
#
_entry.id   AF-A0A1I6MAS0-F1
#
_cell.length_a   1.000
_cell.length_b   1.000
_cell.length_c   1.000
_cell.angle_alpha   90.00
_cell.angle_beta   90.00
_cell.angle_gamma   90.00
#
_symmetry.space_group_name_H-M   'P 1'
#
loop_
_entity.id
_entity.type
_entity.pdbx_description
1 polymer ?
#
loop_
_entity_poly.entity_id
_entity_poly.type
_entity_poly.pdbx_seq_one_letter_code
_entity_poly.pdbx_strand_id
1 'polypeptide(L)'
;MRRLWVPLVPRWLRWSVVVLVAATVFYLSVLVSPGPAGRELLGPLWDKYLHAVAYAGLALVTAYATADWREWPYRRAVAVLVATVAFGVLIEFAQAAVPYRQFSVADMVANAAGAFLVVGWFAVEARVRYRRVDPVDLVEESLVPALGREE
;
A
#
# COMPACT_ATOMS: atom_id res chain seq x y z
N MET A 1 -3.57 -26.40 11.10
CA MET A 1 -3.30 -25.13 10.37
C MET A 1 -3.13 -24.01 11.39
N ARG A 2 -1.94 -23.39 11.47
CA ARG A 2 -1.68 -22.31 12.44
C ARG A 2 -2.58 -21.11 12.10
N ARG A 3 -3.39 -20.64 13.06
CA ARG A 3 -4.20 -19.43 12.88
C ARG A 3 -3.24 -18.24 12.95
N LEU A 4 -3.11 -17.50 11.85
CA LEU A 4 -2.33 -16.27 11.83
C LEU A 4 -3.15 -15.15 12.47
N TRP A 5 -2.61 -14.60 13.54
CA TRP A 5 -3.15 -13.46 14.26
C TRP A 5 -2.53 -12.21 13.68
N VAL A 6 -3.35 -11.29 13.19
CA VAL A 6 -2.87 -10.00 12.70
C VAL A 6 -3.45 -8.91 13.61
N PRO A 7 -2.61 -8.05 14.20
CA PRO A 7 -3.11 -6.93 14.99
C PRO A 7 -3.88 -5.98 14.07
N LEU A 8 -5.04 -5.50 14.53
CA LEU A 8 -5.85 -4.51 13.86
C LEU A 8 -5.78 -3.22 14.67
N VAL A 9 -4.87 -2.35 14.24
CA VAL A 9 -4.66 -1.04 14.87
C VAL A 9 -5.85 -0.11 14.59
N PRO A 10 -5.99 0.99 15.36
CA PRO A 10 -7.12 1.91 15.19
C PRO A 10 -7.26 2.44 13.78
N ARG A 11 -8.51 2.75 13.41
CA ARG A 11 -8.86 3.20 12.07
C ARG A 11 -8.04 4.41 11.62
N TRP A 12 -7.85 5.40 12.49
CA TRP A 12 -7.09 6.61 12.15
C TRP A 12 -5.66 6.28 11.71
N LEU A 13 -4.96 5.40 12.43
CA LEU A 13 -3.59 5.03 12.12
C LEU A 13 -3.50 4.28 10.77
N ARG A 14 -4.45 3.38 10.50
CA ARG A 14 -4.51 2.68 9.20
C ARG A 14 -4.66 3.65 8.03
N TRP A 15 -5.57 4.62 8.15
CA TRP A 15 -5.76 5.62 7.11
C TRP A 15 -4.61 6.62 7.02
N SER A 16 -3.94 6.96 8.13
CA SER A 16 -2.71 7.75 8.11
C SER A 16 -1.60 7.06 7.30
N VAL A 17 -1.46 5.73 7.43
CA VAL A 17 -0.51 4.95 6.62
C VAL A 17 -0.90 4.98 5.14
N VAL A 18 -2.18 4.84 4.79
CA VAL A 18 -2.64 4.98 3.40
C VAL A 18 -2.29 6.35 2.82
N VAL A 19 -2.57 7.43 3.57
CA VAL A 19 -2.25 8.80 3.14
C VAL A 19 -0.74 8.98 2.97
N LEU A 20 0.07 8.48 3.91
CA LEU A 20 1.53 8.55 3.84
C LEU A 20 2.08 7.81 2.62
N VAL A 21 1.59 6.60 2.35
CA VAL A 21 2.00 5.81 1.18
C VAL A 21 1.55 6.51 -0.09
N ALA A 22 0.31 6.98 -0.18
CA ALA A 22 -0.20 7.70 -1.34
C ALA A 22 0.61 8.99 -1.61
N ALA A 23 0.91 9.77 -0.58
CA ALA A 23 1.75 10.98 -0.70
C ALA A 23 3.18 10.64 -1.15
N THR A 24 3.76 9.54 -0.64
CA THR A 24 5.08 9.05 -1.06
C THR A 24 5.07 8.64 -2.53
N VAL A 25 4.07 7.86 -2.96
CA VAL A 25 3.90 7.46 -4.36
C VAL A 25 3.73 8.69 -5.24
N PHE A 26 2.88 9.64 -4.86
CA PHE A 26 2.71 10.90 -5.58
C PHE A 26 4.03 11.68 -5.71
N TYR A 27 4.73 11.89 -4.60
CA TYR A 27 6.00 12.61 -4.57
C TYR A 27 7.02 11.96 -5.51
N LEU A 28 7.21 10.64 -5.39
CA LEU A 28 8.15 9.90 -6.23
C LEU A 28 7.73 9.92 -7.70
N SER A 29 6.46 9.65 -8.02
CA SER A 29 5.99 9.60 -9.40
C SER A 29 5.99 10.97 -10.10
N VAL A 30 5.59 12.04 -9.41
CA VAL A 30 5.47 13.37 -10.04
C VAL A 30 6.81 14.10 -10.00
N LEU A 31 7.49 14.12 -8.86
CA LEU A 31 8.62 15.01 -8.62
C LEU A 31 9.99 14.34 -8.81
N VAL A 32 10.10 13.00 -8.72
CA VAL A 32 11.40 12.30 -8.73
C VAL A 32 11.54 11.34 -9.92
N SER A 33 12.39 11.67 -10.89
CA SER A 33 12.64 10.77 -12.02
C SER A 33 13.54 9.59 -11.61
N PRO A 34 13.23 8.34 -12.02
CA PRO A 34 14.12 7.21 -11.77
C PRO A 34 15.49 7.44 -12.41
N GLY A 35 16.55 7.27 -11.60
CA GLY A 35 17.93 7.42 -12.05
C GLY A 35 18.36 6.34 -13.07
N PRO A 36 19.45 6.58 -13.83
CA PRO A 36 19.92 5.68 -14.88
C PRO A 36 20.39 4.32 -14.36
N ALA A 37 20.95 4.28 -13.15
CA ALA A 37 21.49 3.06 -12.53
C ALA A 37 20.50 1.89 -12.50
N GLY A 38 19.21 2.17 -12.23
CA GLY A 38 18.20 1.11 -12.22
C GLY A 38 17.89 0.56 -13.61
N ARG A 39 17.91 1.40 -14.65
CA ARG A 39 17.74 0.96 -16.05
C ARG A 39 18.93 0.14 -16.53
N GLU A 40 20.14 0.48 -16.09
CA GLU A 40 21.36 -0.27 -16.42
C GLU A 40 21.37 -1.66 -15.76
N LEU A 41 20.91 -1.76 -14.51
CA LEU A 41 20.92 -3.01 -13.76
C LEU A 41 19.74 -3.95 -14.10
N LEU A 42 18.53 -3.40 -14.23
CA LEU A 42 17.28 -4.18 -14.33
C LEU A 42 16.58 -4.02 -15.68
N GLY A 43 17.21 -3.30 -16.61
CA GLY A 43 16.74 -3.13 -17.99
C GLY A 43 15.69 -2.03 -18.17
N PRO A 44 15.15 -1.90 -19.39
CA PRO A 44 14.29 -0.78 -19.78
C PRO A 44 12.94 -0.74 -19.04
N LEU A 45 12.50 -1.88 -18.47
CA LEU A 45 11.25 -1.99 -17.73
C LEU A 45 11.37 -1.62 -16.24
N TRP A 46 12.54 -1.18 -15.78
CA TRP A 46 12.78 -0.83 -14.37
C TRP A 46 11.72 0.11 -13.79
N ASP A 47 11.41 1.16 -14.54
CA ASP A 47 10.36 2.13 -14.23
C ASP A 47 8.99 1.44 -14.00
N LYS A 48 8.63 0.48 -14.86
CA LYS A 48 7.36 -0.24 -14.75
C LYS A 48 7.31 -1.16 -13.53
N TYR A 49 8.45 -1.71 -13.10
CA TYR A 49 8.53 -2.47 -11.85
C TYR A 49 8.32 -1.57 -10.63
N LEU A 50 8.88 -0.35 -10.62
CA LEU A 50 8.65 0.63 -9.56
C LEU A 50 7.16 0.99 -9.46
N HIS A 51 6.52 1.26 -10.60
CA HIS A 51 5.08 1.50 -10.69
C HIS A 51 4.28 0.30 -10.13
N ALA A 52 4.56 -0.92 -10.59
CA ALA A 52 3.86 -2.10 -10.09
C ALA A 52 4.02 -2.30 -8.57
N VAL A 53 5.24 -2.15 -8.03
CA VAL A 53 5.51 -2.31 -6.59
C VAL A 53 4.82 -1.21 -5.77
N ALA A 54 4.88 0.03 -6.22
CA ALA A 54 4.23 1.16 -5.55
C ALA A 54 2.72 0.95 -5.43
N TYR A 55 2.07 0.50 -6.49
CA TYR A 55 0.62 0.30 -6.52
C TYR A 55 0.18 -0.99 -5.83
N ALA A 56 1.01 -2.03 -5.82
CA ALA A 56 0.79 -3.20 -4.96
C ALA A 56 0.83 -2.80 -3.48
N GLY A 57 1.83 -2.00 -3.08
CA GLY A 57 1.95 -1.48 -1.72
C GLY A 57 0.75 -0.62 -1.32
N LEU A 58 0.36 0.33 -2.18
CA LEU A 58 -0.80 1.19 -1.96
C LEU A 58 -2.11 0.38 -1.84
N ALA A 59 -2.31 -0.60 -2.71
CA ALA A 59 -3.48 -1.48 -2.66
C ALA A 59 -3.51 -2.31 -1.37
N LEU A 60 -2.37 -2.84 -0.92
CA LEU A 60 -2.27 -3.63 0.32
C LEU A 60 -2.58 -2.81 1.57
N VAL A 61 -2.01 -1.61 1.71
CA VAL A 61 -2.31 -0.75 2.87
C VAL A 61 -3.77 -0.28 2.85
N THR A 62 -4.34 -0.05 1.67
CA THR A 62 -5.76 0.31 1.50
C THR A 62 -6.68 -0.87 1.82
N ALA A 63 -6.31 -2.08 1.42
CA ALA A 63 -7.01 -3.30 1.82
C ALA A 63 -6.99 -3.45 3.34
N TYR A 64 -5.83 -3.30 4.00
CA TYR A 64 -5.76 -3.36 5.46
C TYR A 64 -6.58 -2.24 6.15
N ALA A 65 -6.57 -1.02 5.62
CA ALA A 65 -7.39 0.08 6.13
C ALA A 65 -8.90 -0.17 6.04
N THR A 66 -9.32 -1.02 5.11
CA THR A 66 -10.73 -1.43 4.93
C THR A 66 -11.07 -2.76 5.60
N ALA A 67 -10.21 -3.30 6.49
CA ALA A 67 -10.45 -4.57 7.19
C ALA A 67 -11.76 -4.64 8.00
N ASP A 68 -12.39 -3.50 8.31
CA ASP A 68 -13.72 -3.47 8.94
C ASP A 68 -14.86 -3.81 7.98
N TRP A 69 -14.64 -3.79 6.65
CA TRP A 69 -15.66 -4.04 5.62
C TRP A 69 -15.65 -5.49 5.11
N ARG A 70 -15.13 -6.43 5.91
CA ARG A 70 -14.96 -7.84 5.51
C ARG A 70 -16.27 -8.59 5.28
N GLU A 71 -17.38 -8.06 5.80
CA GLU A 71 -18.72 -8.58 5.56
C GLU A 71 -19.16 -8.46 4.07
N TRP A 72 -18.54 -7.55 3.30
CA TRP A 72 -18.80 -7.34 1.87
C TRP A 72 -17.52 -7.55 1.02
N PRO A 73 -16.98 -8.78 0.95
CA PRO A 73 -15.62 -9.02 0.42
C PRO A 73 -15.46 -8.56 -1.03
N TYR A 74 -16.43 -8.85 -1.91
CA TYR A 74 -16.38 -8.45 -3.31
C TYR A 74 -16.47 -6.92 -3.49
N ARG A 75 -17.43 -6.26 -2.82
CA ARG A 75 -17.57 -4.80 -2.90
C ARG A 75 -16.33 -4.09 -2.37
N ARG A 76 -15.76 -4.59 -1.28
CA ARG A 76 -14.50 -4.09 -0.71
C ARG A 76 -13.34 -4.25 -1.69
N ALA A 77 -13.17 -5.43 -2.28
CA ALA A 77 -12.09 -5.67 -3.24
C ALA A 77 -12.20 -4.74 -4.46
N VAL A 78 -13.40 -4.59 -5.02
CA VAL A 78 -13.66 -3.66 -6.12
C VAL A 78 -13.38 -2.21 -5.70
N ALA A 79 -13.83 -1.78 -4.52
CA ALA A 79 -13.58 -0.43 -4.03
C ALA A 79 -12.08 -0.12 -3.88
N VAL A 80 -11.30 -1.07 -3.31
CA VAL A 80 -9.84 -0.92 -3.17
C VAL A 80 -9.16 -0.83 -4.54
N LEU A 81 -9.51 -1.72 -5.48
CA LEU A 81 -8.95 -1.71 -6.83
C LEU A 81 -9.29 -0.41 -7.55
N VAL A 82 -10.55 -0.01 -7.56
CA VAL A 82 -11.01 1.22 -8.23
C VAL A 82 -10.33 2.45 -7.63
N ALA A 83 -10.27 2.57 -6.31
CA ALA A 83 -9.60 3.70 -5.67
C ALA A 83 -8.11 3.76 -6.01
N THR A 84 -7.42 2.62 -5.97
CA THR A 84 -5.97 2.55 -6.24
C THR A 84 -5.65 2.82 -7.71
N VAL A 85 -6.44 2.28 -8.64
CA VAL A 85 -6.27 2.53 -10.08
C VAL A 85 -6.62 3.97 -10.41
N ALA A 86 -7.74 4.51 -9.88
CA ALA A 86 -8.12 5.90 -10.10
C ALA A 86 -7.04 6.87 -9.61
N PHE A 87 -6.42 6.59 -8.46
CA PHE A 87 -5.28 7.37 -7.97
C PHE A 87 -4.12 7.41 -8.99
N GLY A 88 -3.82 6.28 -9.63
CA GLY A 88 -2.78 6.25 -10.66
C GLY A 88 -3.13 6.93 -11.96
N VAL A 89 -4.38 6.86 -12.38
CA VAL A 89 -4.88 7.68 -13.50
C VAL A 89 -4.70 9.16 -13.18
N LEU A 90 -5.05 9.61 -11.97
CA LEU A 90 -4.87 11.00 -11.55
C LEU A 90 -3.39 11.42 -11.51
N ILE A 91 -2.49 10.54 -11.09
CA ILE A 91 -1.04 10.81 -11.11
C ILE A 91 -0.53 11.03 -12.54
N GLU A 92 -0.97 10.24 -13.52
CA GLU A 92 -0.56 10.43 -14.92
C GLU A 92 -1.03 11.77 -15.48
N PHE A 93 -2.25 12.19 -15.13
CA PHE A 93 -2.73 13.53 -15.46
C PHE A 93 -1.92 14.63 -14.76
N ALA A 94 -1.52 14.42 -13.50
CA ALA A 94 -0.66 15.37 -12.79
C ALA A 94 0.74 15.44 -13.43
N GLN A 95 1.30 14.31 -13.86
CA GLN A 95 2.56 14.24 -14.60
C GLN A 95 2.48 14.96 -15.93
N ALA A 96 1.34 14.91 -16.64
CA ALA A 96 1.14 15.64 -17.88
C ALA A 96 1.25 17.17 -17.72
N ALA A 97 1.05 17.69 -16.50
CA ALA A 97 1.23 19.11 -16.18
C ALA A 97 2.67 19.48 -15.79
N VAL A 98 3.59 18.52 -15.68
CA VAL A 98 5.00 18.74 -15.30
C VAL A 98 5.89 18.71 -16.55
N PRO A 99 6.65 19.78 -16.88
CA PRO A 99 7.34 19.91 -18.18
C PRO A 99 8.32 18.79 -18.54
N TYR A 100 8.92 18.15 -17.56
CA TYR A 100 9.91 17.07 -17.74
C TYR A 100 9.32 15.67 -17.52
N ARG A 101 7.99 15.56 -17.46
CA ARG A 101 7.26 14.29 -17.37
C ARG A 101 6.40 14.10 -18.60
N GLN A 102 6.03 12.84 -18.84
CA GLN A 102 5.18 12.47 -19.97
C GLN A 102 4.03 11.63 -19.46
N PHE A 103 2.84 11.89 -19.98
CA PHE A 103 1.68 11.03 -19.80
C PHE A 103 1.95 9.67 -20.44
N SER A 104 1.68 8.59 -19.71
CA SER A 104 2.06 7.24 -20.13
C SER A 104 0.97 6.21 -19.82
N VAL A 105 0.33 5.71 -20.88
CA VAL A 105 -0.62 4.60 -20.76
C VAL A 105 0.09 3.33 -20.25
N ALA A 106 1.36 3.15 -20.57
CA ALA A 106 2.14 2.01 -20.07
C ALA A 106 2.30 2.06 -18.55
N ASP A 107 2.40 3.25 -17.95
CA ASP A 107 2.44 3.43 -16.50
C ASP A 107 1.08 3.20 -15.86
N MET A 108 -0.01 3.64 -16.49
CA MET A 108 -1.37 3.27 -16.05
C MET A 108 -1.55 1.75 -15.98
N VAL A 109 -1.06 1.02 -16.99
CA VAL A 109 -1.13 -0.44 -17.03
C VAL A 109 -0.26 -1.07 -15.94
N ALA A 110 0.96 -0.57 -15.72
CA ALA A 110 1.84 -1.05 -14.66
C ALA A 110 1.23 -0.81 -13.26
N ASN A 111 0.65 0.38 -13.03
CA ASN A 111 -0.08 0.74 -11.82
C ASN A 111 -1.25 -0.22 -11.57
N ALA A 112 -2.06 -0.48 -12.60
CA ALA A 112 -3.18 -1.41 -12.50
C ALA A 112 -2.71 -2.83 -12.20
N ALA A 113 -1.70 -3.33 -12.92
CA ALA A 113 -1.14 -4.66 -12.71
C ALA A 113 -0.62 -4.85 -11.27
N GLY A 114 0.09 -3.85 -10.74
CA GLY A 114 0.51 -3.81 -9.34
C GLY A 114 -0.67 -3.86 -8.36
N ALA A 115 -1.67 -3.01 -8.58
CA ALA A 115 -2.87 -2.97 -7.74
C ALA A 115 -3.62 -4.33 -7.71
N PHE A 116 -3.69 -5.04 -8.85
CA PHE A 116 -4.34 -6.34 -8.95
C PHE A 116 -3.70 -7.43 -8.06
N LEU A 117 -2.44 -7.29 -7.64
CA LEU A 117 -1.81 -8.23 -6.71
C LEU A 117 -2.53 -8.32 -5.36
N VAL A 118 -3.29 -7.29 -4.99
CA VAL A 118 -4.12 -7.30 -3.77
C VAL A 118 -5.22 -8.37 -3.81
N VAL A 119 -5.61 -8.87 -4.98
CA VAL A 119 -6.59 -9.97 -5.11
C VAL A 119 -6.05 -11.23 -4.43
N GLY A 120 -4.76 -11.53 -4.61
CA GLY A 120 -4.10 -12.63 -3.91
C GLY A 120 -4.11 -12.43 -2.40
N TRP A 121 -3.94 -11.19 -1.94
CA TRP A 121 -4.06 -10.85 -0.52
C TRP A 121 -5.47 -11.12 0.02
N PHE A 122 -6.53 -10.74 -0.68
CA PHE A 122 -7.91 -11.02 -0.23
C PHE A 122 -8.19 -12.53 -0.10
N ALA A 123 -7.61 -13.36 -0.97
CA ALA A 123 -7.70 -14.81 -0.86
C ALA A 123 -7.01 -15.35 0.42
N VAL A 124 -5.86 -14.78 0.78
CA VAL A 124 -5.11 -15.12 2.01
C VAL A 124 -5.82 -14.58 3.25
N GLU A 125 -6.29 -13.33 3.21
CA GLU A 125 -6.95 -12.62 4.30
C GLU A 125 -8.24 -13.34 4.75
N ALA A 126 -8.91 -14.05 3.84
CA ALA A 126 -10.05 -14.91 4.19
C ALA A 126 -9.70 -15.96 5.27
N ARG A 127 -8.41 -16.26 5.49
CA ARG A 127 -7.91 -17.18 6.51
C ARG A 127 -7.29 -16.50 7.72
N VAL A 128 -7.19 -15.17 7.71
CA VAL A 128 -6.59 -14.37 8.78
C VAL A 128 -7.63 -13.98 9.83
N ARG A 129 -7.22 -13.99 11.11
CA ARG A 129 -8.00 -13.44 12.22
C ARG A 129 -7.39 -12.14 12.70
N TYR A 130 -8.15 -11.06 12.55
CA TYR A 130 -7.80 -9.76 13.11
C TYR A 130 -8.14 -9.71 14.59
N ARG A 131 -7.18 -9.24 15.39
CA ARG A 131 -7.38 -8.92 16.81
C ARG A 131 -7.18 -7.42 16.97
N ARG A 132 -8.20 -6.70 17.45
CA ARG A 132 -8.05 -5.27 17.74
C ARG A 132 -7.00 -5.09 18.83
N VAL A 133 -6.12 -4.13 18.62
CA VAL A 133 -5.09 -3.75 19.58
C VAL A 133 -5.20 -2.25 19.78
N ASP A 134 -5.31 -1.83 21.03
CA ASP A 134 -5.31 -0.42 21.37
C ASP A 134 -3.87 0.10 21.43
N PRO A 135 -3.58 1.32 20.93
CA PRO A 135 -2.21 1.85 20.90
C PRO A 135 -1.57 1.95 22.28
N VAL A 136 -2.41 2.16 23.31
CA VAL A 136 -1.99 2.25 24.71
C VAL A 136 -1.37 0.91 25.15
N ASP A 137 -1.99 -0.22 24.80
CA ASP A 137 -1.50 -1.56 25.13
C ASP A 137 -0.13 -1.83 24.50
N LEU A 138 0.11 -1.34 23.27
CA LEU A 138 1.40 -1.50 22.58
C LEU A 138 2.53 -0.71 23.25
N VAL A 139 2.21 0.48 23.76
CA VAL A 139 3.18 1.34 24.45
C VAL A 139 3.50 0.74 25.82
N GLU A 140 2.49 0.32 26.59
CA GLU A 140 2.68 -0.32 27.89
C GLU A 140 3.53 -1.60 27.79
N GLU A 141 3.21 -2.50 26.84
CA GLU A 141 3.96 -3.75 26.64
C GLU A 141 5.43 -3.49 26.24
N SER A 142 5.72 -2.38 25.56
CA SER A 142 7.09 -1.98 25.20
C SER A 142 7.90 -1.35 26.34
N LEU A 143 7.23 -0.81 27.37
CA LEU A 143 7.86 -0.12 28.51
C LEU A 143 8.10 -1.06 29.71
N VAL A 144 7.26 -2.10 29.88
CA VAL A 144 7.36 -3.07 30.98
C VAL A 144 8.67 -3.89 31.02
N PRO A 145 9.39 -4.21 29.93
CA PRO A 145 10.63 -4.97 30.02
C PRO A 145 11.79 -4.24 30.72
N ALA A 146 11.70 -2.91 30.90
CA ALA A 146 12.77 -2.10 31.48
C ALA A 146 12.73 -2.00 33.02
N LEU A 147 11.63 -2.39 33.67
CA LEU A 147 11.44 -2.23 35.13
C LEU A 147 11.48 -3.55 35.92
N GLY A 148 11.75 -4.69 35.26
CA GLY A 148 11.60 -6.03 35.84
C GLY A 148 12.84 -6.92 35.81
N ARG A 149 14.06 -6.37 35.67
CA ARG A 149 15.31 -7.14 35.82
C ARG A 149 16.24 -6.50 36.85
N GLU A 150 15.76 -6.38 38.08
CA GLU A 150 16.63 -6.43 39.23
C GLU A 150 16.06 -7.51 40.14
N GLU A 151 16.51 -8.76 39.99
CA GLU A 151 16.74 -9.76 41.04
C GLU A 151 17.69 -10.85 40.51
#